data_AF-A0A9X1RKG3-F1
#
_entry.id   AF-A0A9X1RKG3-F1
#
_cell.length_a   1.000
_cell.length_b   1.000
_cell.length_c   1.000
_cell.angle_alpha   90.00
_cell.angle_beta   90.00
_cell.angle_gamma   90.00
#
_symmetry.space_group_name_H-M   'P 1'
#
loop_
_entity.id
_entity.type
_entity.pdbx_description
1 polymer ?
#
loop_
_entity_poly.entity_id
_entity_poly.type
_entity_poly.pdbx_seq_one_letter_code
_entity_poly.pdbx_strand_id
1 'polypeptide(L)'
;MFGYCGDVVFPSLVLAQIVSAIDNGVLFRSTADAQEKQDVICEALKTSFTRRNGTPDQDFSILHLMRAGEEESREFYGWEISYAVKARRWHSKSLEVPMTTGVVSLIGSGKPFARKYIDRWVNSDVGNRGSAIFSGFCDSLFSNEDQYSGGMPQVAALNKGSHAQIIGFIEKGRHYLNGLQILPARSLHRIKWTDRYFQDINPTTMQRKTGARRRIRPVGL
;
A
#
# COMPACT_ATOMS: atom_id res chain seq x y z
N MET A 1 2.01 -8.14 3.03
CA MET A 1 1.87 -7.01 2.08
C MET A 1 2.85 -5.93 2.48
N PHE A 2 3.56 -5.33 1.53
CA PHE A 2 4.55 -4.29 1.81
C PHE A 2 4.23 -3.00 1.06
N GLY A 3 4.52 -1.86 1.69
CA GLY A 3 4.59 -0.54 1.06
C GLY A 3 5.81 0.21 1.58
N TYR A 4 6.37 1.15 0.83
CA TYR A 4 7.61 1.84 1.23
C TYR A 4 7.69 3.26 0.68
N CYS A 5 8.52 4.09 1.32
CA CYS A 5 8.87 5.44 0.87
C CYS A 5 10.28 5.84 1.35
N GLY A 6 10.81 6.95 0.84
CA GLY A 6 12.19 7.39 1.08
C GLY A 6 13.10 6.82 -0.01
N ASP A 7 14.20 6.15 0.33
CA ASP A 7 14.91 5.31 -0.62
C ASP A 7 13.97 4.25 -1.18
N VAL A 8 13.79 4.24 -2.50
CA VAL A 8 12.98 3.25 -3.20
C VAL A 8 13.84 2.12 -3.77
N VAL A 9 15.14 2.33 -3.94
CA VAL A 9 16.02 1.37 -4.61
C VAL A 9 16.27 0.17 -3.71
N PHE A 10 16.71 0.39 -2.46
CA PHE A 10 16.95 -0.73 -1.55
C PHE A 10 15.67 -1.53 -1.25
N PRO A 11 14.55 -0.92 -0.78
CA PRO A 11 13.34 -1.65 -0.49
C PRO A 11 12.76 -2.41 -1.70
N SER A 12 12.75 -1.80 -2.90
CA SER A 12 12.18 -2.47 -4.08
C SER A 12 12.91 -3.76 -4.45
N LEU A 13 14.24 -3.79 -4.30
CA LEU A 13 15.06 -4.97 -4.61
C LEU A 13 14.89 -6.06 -3.55
N VAL A 14 15.07 -5.72 -2.28
CA VAL A 14 15.07 -6.72 -1.19
C VAL A 14 13.66 -7.26 -0.93
N LEU A 15 12.62 -6.42 -1.02
CA LEU A 15 11.25 -6.86 -0.77
C LEU A 15 10.78 -7.83 -1.85
N ALA A 16 11.22 -7.68 -3.10
CA ALA A 16 10.92 -8.65 -4.15
C ALA A 16 11.51 -10.04 -3.84
N GLN A 17 12.74 -10.09 -3.32
CA GLN A 17 13.38 -11.34 -2.89
C GLN A 17 12.67 -11.95 -1.68
N ILE A 18 12.33 -11.14 -0.67
CA ILE A 18 11.58 -11.58 0.51
C ILE A 18 10.22 -12.13 0.10
N VAL A 19 9.45 -11.42 -0.74
CA VAL A 19 8.15 -11.88 -1.23
C VAL A 19 8.30 -13.21 -1.99
N SER A 20 9.29 -13.33 -2.87
CA SER A 20 9.56 -14.58 -3.57
C SER A 20 9.85 -15.74 -2.61
N ALA A 21 10.63 -15.51 -1.56
CA ALA A 21 10.91 -16.52 -0.53
C ALA A 21 9.65 -16.90 0.30
N ILE A 22 8.75 -15.94 0.54
CA ILE A 22 7.45 -16.18 1.19
C ILE A 22 6.56 -17.04 0.28
N ASP A 23 6.42 -16.65 -0.99
CA ASP A 23 5.55 -17.32 -1.96
C ASP A 23 6.01 -18.76 -2.24
N ASN A 24 7.32 -19.04 -2.12
CA ASN A 24 7.88 -20.39 -2.21
C ASN A 24 7.85 -21.16 -0.87
N GLY A 25 7.34 -20.57 0.21
CA GLY A 25 7.19 -21.23 1.51
C GLY A 25 8.52 -21.52 2.23
N VAL A 26 9.61 -20.85 1.87
CA VAL A 26 10.96 -21.11 2.42
C VAL A 26 11.41 -20.11 3.47
N LEU A 27 10.72 -18.96 3.60
CA LEU A 27 11.14 -17.92 4.53
C LEU A 27 10.74 -18.20 5.99
N PHE A 28 9.61 -18.85 6.22
CA PHE A 28 9.04 -19.03 7.54
C PHE A 28 8.86 -20.50 7.90
N ARG A 29 8.96 -20.82 9.19
CA ARG A 29 8.46 -22.09 9.71
C ARG A 29 6.93 -22.09 9.61
N SER A 30 6.33 -23.26 9.36
CA SER A 30 4.87 -23.41 9.26
C SER A 30 4.13 -23.00 10.54
N THR A 31 4.76 -23.18 11.70
CA THR A 31 4.22 -22.82 13.02
C THR A 31 4.49 -21.37 13.44
N ALA A 32 5.17 -20.57 12.59
CA ALA A 32 5.60 -19.24 13.00
C ALA A 32 4.42 -18.29 13.20
N ASP A 33 4.39 -17.62 14.34
CA ASP A 33 3.38 -16.60 14.64
C ASP A 33 3.66 -15.28 13.90
N ALA A 34 2.80 -14.28 14.13
CA ALA A 34 2.88 -12.98 13.49
C ALA A 34 4.16 -12.20 13.83
N GLN A 35 4.58 -12.26 15.09
CA GLN A 35 5.76 -11.54 15.57
C GLN A 35 7.04 -12.25 15.11
N GLU A 36 7.09 -13.58 15.16
CA GLU A 36 8.22 -14.37 14.66
C GLU A 36 8.44 -14.13 13.15
N LYS A 37 7.36 -14.07 12.36
CA LYS A 37 7.43 -13.73 10.93
C LYS A 37 7.99 -12.33 10.71
N GLN A 38 7.54 -11.36 11.50
CA GLN A 38 8.05 -9.99 11.45
C GLN A 38 9.54 -9.92 11.79
N ASP A 39 9.99 -10.65 12.80
CA ASP A 39 11.38 -10.67 13.23
C ASP A 39 12.28 -11.27 12.12
N VAL A 40 11.85 -12.35 11.49
CA VAL A 40 12.55 -12.95 10.33
C VAL A 40 12.66 -11.95 9.17
N ILE A 41 11.58 -11.22 8.86
CA ILE A 41 11.61 -10.17 7.82
C ILE A 41 12.60 -9.06 8.20
N CYS A 42 12.59 -8.60 9.45
CA CYS A 42 13.50 -7.57 9.93
C CYS A 42 14.97 -8.00 9.81
N GLU A 43 15.29 -9.23 10.20
CA GLU A 43 16.65 -9.76 10.10
C GLU A 43 17.09 -9.96 8.64
N ALA A 44 16.18 -10.40 7.76
CA ALA A 44 16.46 -10.49 6.32
C ALA A 44 16.75 -9.10 5.71
N LEU A 45 15.98 -8.07 6.07
CA LEU A 45 16.20 -6.69 5.65
C LEU A 45 17.56 -6.17 6.12
N LYS A 46 17.87 -6.31 7.43
CA LYS A 46 19.14 -5.87 8.00
C LYS A 46 20.34 -6.58 7.36
N THR A 47 20.24 -7.89 7.17
CA THR A 47 21.29 -8.71 6.55
C THR A 47 21.53 -8.32 5.09
N SER A 48 20.47 -8.05 4.33
CA SER A 48 20.60 -7.56 2.95
C SER A 48 21.22 -6.17 2.92
N PHE A 49 20.80 -5.29 3.84
CA PHE A 49 21.29 -3.91 3.91
C PHE A 49 22.79 -3.81 4.19
N THR A 50 23.33 -4.65 5.08
CA THR A 50 24.76 -4.65 5.43
C THR A 50 25.67 -5.24 4.35
N ARG A 51 25.10 -6.01 3.41
CA ARG A 51 25.84 -6.60 2.27
C ARG A 51 25.99 -5.67 1.08
N ARG A 52 25.36 -4.48 1.11
CA ARG A 52 25.50 -3.49 0.04
C ARG A 52 26.89 -2.87 0.09
N ASN A 53 27.54 -2.79 -1.07
CA ASN A 53 28.84 -2.15 -1.25
C ASN A 53 28.70 -0.97 -2.22
N GLY A 54 29.31 0.16 -1.88
CA GLY A 54 29.44 1.32 -2.79
C GLY A 54 28.13 2.02 -3.16
N THR A 55 27.03 1.78 -2.44
CA THR A 55 25.74 2.46 -2.67
C THR A 55 25.48 3.45 -1.53
N PRO A 56 25.14 4.73 -1.81
CA PRO A 56 24.79 5.68 -0.77
C PRO A 56 23.58 5.22 0.04
N ASP A 57 23.68 5.34 1.36
CA ASP A 57 22.55 5.09 2.25
C ASP A 57 21.61 6.29 2.24
N GLN A 58 20.32 6.00 2.13
CA GLN A 58 19.24 6.98 2.22
C GLN A 58 18.20 6.52 3.25
N ASP A 59 17.53 7.46 3.90
CA ASP A 59 16.47 7.13 4.85
C ASP A 59 15.31 6.45 4.11
N PHE A 60 14.75 5.40 4.69
CA PHE A 60 13.55 4.77 4.16
C PHE A 60 12.64 4.24 5.27
N SER A 61 11.40 4.01 4.90
CA SER A 61 10.39 3.37 5.73
C SER A 61 9.63 2.35 4.92
N ILE A 62 9.30 1.24 5.57
CA ILE A 62 8.54 0.11 5.04
C ILE A 62 7.37 -0.14 5.98
N LEU A 63 6.17 -0.19 5.42
CA LEU A 63 5.00 -0.74 6.09
C LEU A 63 4.90 -2.22 5.75
N HIS A 64 4.82 -3.06 6.77
CA HIS A 64 4.48 -4.47 6.64
C HIS A 64 3.10 -4.70 7.24
N LEU A 65 2.15 -5.14 6.40
CA LEU A 65 0.80 -5.52 6.82
C LEU A 65 0.59 -7.01 6.58
N MET A 66 0.11 -7.71 7.60
CA MET A 66 -0.10 -9.15 7.60
C MET A 66 -1.48 -9.50 8.14
N ARG A 67 -2.05 -10.62 7.66
CA ARG A 67 -3.18 -11.29 8.30
C ARG A 67 -2.61 -12.54 8.96
N ALA A 68 -2.86 -12.74 10.26
CA ALA A 68 -2.48 -13.98 10.93
C ALA A 68 -3.67 -14.93 11.00
N GLY A 69 -3.43 -16.23 11.10
CA GLY A 69 -4.46 -17.26 11.18
C GLY A 69 -4.96 -17.77 9.82
N GLU A 70 -5.98 -18.63 9.86
CA GLU A 70 -6.62 -19.22 8.68
C GLU A 70 -7.31 -18.14 7.82
N GLU A 71 -7.79 -18.53 6.63
CA GLU A 71 -8.35 -17.59 5.65
C GLU A 71 -9.46 -16.69 6.21
N GLU A 72 -10.23 -17.17 7.20
CA GLU A 72 -11.32 -16.44 7.84
C GLU A 72 -10.91 -15.49 8.97
N SER A 73 -9.62 -15.49 9.36
CA SER A 73 -9.13 -14.68 10.47
C SER A 73 -9.39 -13.19 10.25
N ARG A 74 -9.79 -12.54 11.35
CA ARG A 74 -10.01 -11.09 11.42
C ARG A 74 -8.82 -10.34 12.00
N GLU A 75 -7.72 -11.04 12.26
CA GLU A 75 -6.55 -10.46 12.90
C GLU A 75 -5.58 -9.91 11.86
N PHE A 76 -5.49 -8.59 11.83
CA PHE A 76 -4.56 -7.86 11.01
C PHE A 76 -3.48 -7.28 11.91
N TYR A 77 -2.24 -7.49 11.51
CA TYR A 77 -1.06 -6.97 12.18
C TYR A 77 -0.35 -6.00 11.24
N GLY A 78 0.19 -4.93 11.81
CA GLY A 78 0.96 -3.96 11.06
C GLY A 78 2.25 -3.61 11.78
N TRP A 79 3.29 -3.34 11.01
CA TRP A 79 4.54 -2.81 11.51
C TRP A 79 5.06 -1.72 10.58
N GLU A 80 5.76 -0.76 11.17
CA GLU A 80 6.57 0.22 10.47
C GLU A 80 8.04 -0.08 10.78
N ILE A 81 8.79 -0.40 9.73
CA ILE A 81 10.22 -0.67 9.76
C ILE A 81 10.90 0.53 9.09
N SER A 82 11.94 1.10 9.69
CA SER A 82 12.67 2.21 9.08
C SER A 82 14.16 2.14 9.37
N TYR A 83 14.93 2.81 8.51
CA TYR A 83 16.35 3.04 8.71
C TYR A 83 16.63 4.53 8.64
N ALA A 84 17.33 5.04 9.67
CA ALA A 84 17.80 6.41 9.73
C ALA A 84 19.33 6.44 9.53
N VAL A 85 19.76 6.97 8.39
CA VAL A 85 21.16 7.02 7.94
C VAL A 85 22.02 7.83 8.90
N LYS A 86 21.56 9.02 9.29
CA LYS A 86 22.31 9.90 10.20
C LYS A 86 22.61 9.23 11.55
N ALA A 87 21.67 8.43 12.05
CA ALA A 87 21.82 7.69 13.31
C ALA A 87 22.37 6.27 13.12
N ARG A 88 22.54 5.81 11.87
CA ARG A 88 22.86 4.43 11.48
C ARG A 88 22.03 3.38 12.21
N ARG A 89 20.74 3.65 12.36
CA ARG A 89 19.87 2.88 13.26
C ARG A 89 18.62 2.39 12.54
N TRP A 90 18.31 1.13 12.79
CA TRP A 90 17.03 0.53 12.45
C TRP A 90 16.00 0.78 13.55
N HIS A 91 14.76 1.00 13.14
CA HIS A 91 13.61 1.07 14.01
C HIS A 91 12.53 0.13 13.49
N SER A 92 11.85 -0.55 14.40
CA SER A 92 10.69 -1.38 14.10
C SER A 92 9.69 -1.17 15.22
N LYS A 93 8.44 -0.84 14.87
CA LYS A 93 7.34 -0.71 15.83
C LYS A 93 6.10 -1.39 15.28
N SER A 94 5.29 -1.98 16.15
CA SER A 94 3.96 -2.42 15.75
C SER A 94 3.04 -1.21 15.54
N LEU A 95 2.03 -1.40 14.72
CA LEU A 95 0.99 -0.44 14.43
C LEU A 95 -0.33 -0.98 14.98
N GLU A 96 -1.07 -0.13 15.66
CA GLU A 96 -2.42 -0.45 16.07
C GLU A 96 -3.35 -0.39 14.85
N VAL A 97 -3.93 -1.53 14.49
CA VAL A 97 -4.91 -1.61 13.40
C VAL A 97 -6.31 -1.43 14.02
N PRO A 98 -7.02 -0.34 13.71
CA PRO A 98 -8.30 -0.06 14.33
C PRO A 98 -9.38 -1.03 13.84
N MET A 99 -10.34 -1.32 14.72
CA MET A 99 -11.52 -2.12 14.38
C MET A 99 -12.52 -1.37 13.48
N THR A 100 -12.38 -0.04 13.40
CA THR A 100 -13.21 0.84 12.58
C THR A 100 -12.42 1.34 11.37
N THR A 101 -13.14 1.95 10.41
CA THR A 101 -12.48 2.55 9.24
C THR A 101 -11.63 3.75 9.67
N GLY A 102 -10.35 3.72 9.28
CA GLY A 102 -9.42 4.80 9.57
C GLY A 102 -8.10 4.60 8.85
N VAL A 103 -7.23 5.62 8.97
CA VAL A 103 -5.86 5.52 8.48
C VAL A 103 -4.98 4.93 9.58
N VAL A 104 -4.33 3.81 9.29
CA VAL A 104 -3.40 3.14 10.23
C VAL A 104 -2.08 3.90 10.33
N SER A 105 -1.47 4.24 9.20
CA SER A 105 -0.22 5.00 9.16
C SER A 105 -0.13 5.83 7.89
N LEU A 106 0.54 6.98 7.99
CA LEU A 106 1.04 7.78 6.88
C LEU A 106 2.53 8.03 7.11
N ILE A 107 3.34 7.74 6.10
CA ILE A 107 4.80 7.88 6.11
C ILE A 107 5.26 8.69 4.89
N GLY A 108 6.49 9.20 4.93
CA GLY A 108 7.10 9.98 3.84
C GLY A 108 6.80 11.49 3.88
N SER A 109 7.43 12.23 2.96
CA SER A 109 7.31 13.69 2.83
C SER A 109 5.90 14.16 2.51
N GLY A 110 5.13 13.37 1.76
CA GLY A 110 3.75 13.66 1.40
C GLY A 110 2.73 13.55 2.54
N LYS A 111 3.14 13.04 3.72
CA LYS A 111 2.26 12.82 4.89
C LYS A 111 1.36 14.01 5.25
N PRO A 112 1.86 15.24 5.48
CA PRO A 112 1.01 16.38 5.87
C PRO A 112 -0.02 16.72 4.79
N PHE A 113 0.34 16.61 3.52
CA PHE A 113 -0.57 16.86 2.40
C PHE A 113 -1.62 15.77 2.28
N ALA A 114 -1.21 14.50 2.35
CA ALA A 114 -2.13 13.37 2.35
C ALA A 114 -3.15 13.51 3.49
N ARG A 115 -2.69 13.89 4.69
CA ARG A 115 -3.55 14.15 5.85
C ARG A 115 -4.57 15.26 5.56
N LYS A 116 -4.11 16.42 5.09
CA LYS A 116 -4.95 17.57 4.71
C LYS A 116 -6.10 17.16 3.76
N TYR A 117 -5.79 16.43 2.69
CA TYR A 117 -6.81 16.02 1.72
C TYR A 117 -7.72 14.90 2.22
N ILE A 118 -7.17 13.90 2.94
CA ILE A 118 -7.97 12.84 3.56
C ILE A 118 -8.99 13.43 4.53
N ASP A 119 -8.57 14.37 5.38
CA ASP A 119 -9.45 14.96 6.39
C ASP A 119 -10.58 15.79 5.72
N ARG A 120 -10.28 16.50 4.62
CA ARG A 120 -11.29 17.19 3.80
C ARG A 120 -12.37 16.22 3.28
N TRP A 121 -11.94 15.06 2.77
CA TRP A 121 -12.86 14.05 2.25
C TRP A 121 -13.66 13.35 3.36
N VAL A 122 -13.01 13.01 4.47
CA VAL A 122 -13.65 12.33 5.61
C VAL A 122 -14.70 13.21 6.29
N ASN A 123 -14.47 14.52 6.36
CA ASN A 123 -15.38 15.51 6.94
C ASN A 123 -16.46 16.01 5.96
N SER A 124 -16.51 15.45 4.73
CA SER A 124 -17.53 15.77 3.75
C SER A 124 -18.79 14.90 3.91
N ASP A 125 -19.78 15.10 3.03
CA ASP A 125 -21.01 14.30 2.95
C ASP A 125 -20.79 12.81 2.64
N VAL A 126 -19.62 12.43 2.12
CA VAL A 126 -19.24 11.01 1.93
C VAL A 126 -18.99 10.31 3.28
N GLY A 127 -18.51 11.05 4.27
CA GLY A 127 -18.18 10.60 5.62
C GLY A 127 -16.93 9.72 5.72
N ASN A 128 -16.63 9.27 6.94
CA ASN A 128 -15.48 8.41 7.24
C ASN A 128 -15.63 6.99 6.64
N ARG A 129 -15.22 6.83 5.38
CA ARG A 129 -15.22 5.56 4.64
C ARG A 129 -13.86 5.35 3.99
N GLY A 130 -13.50 4.08 3.73
CA GLY A 130 -12.24 3.75 3.05
C GLY A 130 -12.12 4.43 1.68
N SER A 131 -13.23 4.65 0.98
CA SER A 131 -13.25 5.43 -0.25
C SER A 131 -12.96 6.91 -0.06
N ALA A 132 -13.41 7.53 1.02
CA ALA A 132 -13.08 8.93 1.30
C ALA A 132 -11.58 9.09 1.56
N ILE A 133 -11.01 8.17 2.35
CA ILE A 133 -9.57 8.11 2.61
C ILE A 133 -8.79 7.93 1.30
N PHE A 134 -9.18 6.97 0.46
CA PHE A 134 -8.49 6.71 -0.80
C PHE A 134 -8.61 7.88 -1.78
N SER A 135 -9.80 8.49 -1.92
CA SER A 135 -9.99 9.64 -2.80
C SER A 135 -9.19 10.86 -2.33
N GLY A 136 -9.15 11.12 -1.02
CA GLY A 136 -8.34 12.19 -0.46
C GLY A 136 -6.84 11.96 -0.68
N PHE A 137 -6.39 10.70 -0.57
CA PHE A 137 -5.02 10.34 -0.95
C PHE A 137 -4.75 10.61 -2.45
N CYS A 138 -5.66 10.23 -3.34
CA CYS A 138 -5.54 10.50 -4.78
C CYS A 138 -5.48 12.00 -5.07
N ASP A 139 -6.34 12.81 -4.43
CA ASP A 139 -6.31 14.26 -4.58
C ASP A 139 -4.99 14.87 -4.12
N SER A 140 -4.44 14.39 -3.00
CA SER A 140 -3.11 14.81 -2.53
C SER A 140 -2.00 14.44 -3.51
N LEU A 141 -2.09 13.27 -4.16
CA LEU A 141 -1.08 12.83 -5.11
C LEU A 141 -1.16 13.67 -6.40
N PHE A 142 -2.37 14.00 -6.85
CA PHE A 142 -2.59 14.73 -8.09
C PHE A 142 -2.47 16.25 -7.95
N SER A 143 -2.41 16.78 -6.71
CA SER A 143 -2.20 18.22 -6.49
C SER A 143 -0.75 18.65 -6.73
N ASN A 144 0.20 17.73 -6.68
CA ASN A 144 1.64 17.99 -6.71
C ASN A 144 2.11 18.96 -5.60
N GLU A 145 1.41 19.06 -4.47
CA GLU A 145 1.84 19.91 -3.34
C GLU A 145 3.13 19.39 -2.66
N ASP A 146 3.35 18.07 -2.64
CA ASP A 146 4.64 17.47 -2.27
C ASP A 146 5.47 17.18 -3.51
N GLN A 147 6.59 17.86 -3.68
CA GLN A 147 7.46 17.75 -4.86
C GLN A 147 8.06 16.34 -5.07
N TYR A 148 8.07 15.52 -4.02
CA TYR A 148 8.64 14.16 -4.04
C TYR A 148 7.58 13.07 -4.15
N SER A 149 6.29 13.42 -4.13
CA SER A 149 5.18 12.50 -4.30
C SER A 149 4.48 12.76 -5.63
N GLY A 150 4.17 11.71 -6.38
CA GLY A 150 3.47 11.85 -7.64
C GLY A 150 3.23 10.52 -8.35
N GLY A 151 2.90 10.62 -9.64
CA GLY A 151 2.57 9.45 -10.45
C GLY A 151 1.15 8.91 -10.18
N MET A 152 0.92 7.65 -10.54
CA MET A 152 -0.35 6.99 -10.30
C MET A 152 -0.34 6.20 -8.99
N PRO A 153 -1.46 6.19 -8.25
CA PRO A 153 -1.59 5.38 -7.03
C PRO A 153 -1.23 3.91 -7.28
N GLN A 154 -0.47 3.34 -6.35
CA GLN A 154 -0.26 1.90 -6.27
C GLN A 154 -1.16 1.35 -5.17
N VAL A 155 -1.97 0.34 -5.48
CA VAL A 155 -3.02 -0.13 -4.58
C VAL A 155 -2.90 -1.64 -4.39
N ALA A 156 -2.82 -2.04 -3.14
CA ALA A 156 -2.93 -3.43 -2.73
C ALA A 156 -3.92 -3.53 -1.57
N ALA A 157 -4.61 -4.66 -1.49
CA ALA A 157 -5.61 -4.92 -0.47
C ALA A 157 -5.37 -6.27 0.20
N LEU A 158 -5.65 -6.30 1.50
CA LEU A 158 -5.68 -7.51 2.30
C LEU A 158 -7.10 -7.64 2.84
N ASN A 159 -7.89 -8.54 2.25
CA ASN A 159 -9.28 -8.75 2.63
C ASN A 159 -9.42 -9.96 3.56
N LYS A 160 -10.60 -10.16 4.13
CA LYS A 160 -10.96 -11.42 4.82
C LYS A 160 -11.17 -12.52 3.77
N GLY A 161 -10.74 -13.75 4.03
CA GLY A 161 -10.99 -14.90 3.15
C GLY A 161 -10.24 -14.88 1.82
N SER A 162 -9.30 -13.96 1.60
CA SER A 162 -8.54 -13.90 0.34
C SER A 162 -7.06 -13.65 0.57
N HIS A 163 -6.22 -14.11 -0.35
CA HIS A 163 -4.82 -13.69 -0.41
C HIS A 163 -4.71 -12.16 -0.59
N ALA A 164 -3.54 -11.60 -0.31
CA ALA A 164 -3.25 -10.21 -0.65
C ALA A 164 -3.42 -10.03 -2.17
N GLN A 165 -4.07 -8.93 -2.56
CA GLN A 165 -4.44 -8.67 -3.95
C GLN A 165 -3.89 -7.33 -4.39
N ILE A 166 -3.25 -7.30 -5.56
CA ILE A 166 -2.98 -6.06 -6.27
C ILE A 166 -4.28 -5.59 -6.90
N ILE A 167 -4.58 -4.30 -6.75
CA ILE A 167 -5.73 -3.64 -7.36
C ILE A 167 -5.19 -2.73 -8.47
N GLY A 168 -5.69 -2.92 -9.69
CA GLY A 168 -5.42 -2.05 -10.81
C GLY A 168 -6.16 -0.72 -10.67
N PHE A 169 -5.57 0.33 -11.24
CA PHE A 169 -6.10 1.69 -11.19
C PHE A 169 -6.42 2.19 -12.60
N ILE A 170 -7.57 2.83 -12.76
CA ILE A 170 -8.02 3.43 -14.01
C ILE A 170 -8.16 4.93 -13.82
N GLU A 171 -7.48 5.69 -14.68
CA GLU A 171 -7.50 7.15 -14.65
C GLU A 171 -7.44 7.70 -16.07
N LYS A 172 -8.36 8.62 -16.39
CA LYS A 172 -8.47 9.26 -17.72
C LYS A 172 -8.40 8.26 -18.89
N GLY A 173 -9.10 7.13 -18.77
CA GLY A 173 -9.17 6.11 -19.82
C GLY A 173 -7.91 5.25 -19.98
N ARG A 174 -6.99 5.27 -19.00
CA ARG A 174 -5.74 4.48 -19.02
C ARG A 174 -5.68 3.52 -17.84
N HIS A 175 -5.05 2.36 -18.05
CA HIS A 175 -4.85 1.31 -17.05
C HIS A 175 -3.47 1.42 -16.41
N TYR A 176 -3.43 1.34 -15.09
CA TYR A 176 -2.20 1.34 -14.31
C TYR A 176 -2.19 0.16 -13.36
N LEU A 177 -1.07 -0.56 -13.29
CA LEU A 177 -0.85 -1.66 -12.35
C LEU A 177 0.46 -1.38 -11.62
N ASN A 178 0.42 -1.26 -10.29
CA ASN A 178 1.58 -0.83 -9.49
C ASN A 178 2.24 0.47 -10.02
N GLY A 179 1.41 1.41 -10.48
CA GLY A 179 1.88 2.69 -11.05
C GLY A 179 2.36 2.62 -12.50
N LEU A 180 2.61 1.42 -13.05
CA LEU A 180 3.00 1.22 -14.44
C LEU A 180 1.77 1.33 -15.35
N GLN A 181 1.83 2.23 -16.34
CA GLN A 181 0.82 2.26 -17.40
C GLN A 181 0.94 0.99 -18.24
N ILE A 182 -0.13 0.22 -18.36
CA ILE A 182 -0.17 -1.00 -19.17
C ILE A 182 -1.08 -0.84 -20.37
N LEU A 183 -0.78 -1.57 -21.44
CA LEU A 183 -1.72 -1.74 -22.54
C LEU A 183 -2.77 -2.79 -22.15
N PRO A 184 -4.06 -2.55 -22.45
CA PRO A 184 -5.11 -3.49 -22.11
C PRO A 184 -4.92 -4.82 -22.86
N ALA A 185 -4.97 -5.93 -22.11
CA ALA A 185 -4.88 -7.28 -22.62
C ALA A 185 -6.11 -8.11 -22.23
N ARG A 186 -6.30 -9.30 -22.82
CA ARG A 186 -7.46 -10.16 -22.52
C ARG A 186 -7.56 -10.57 -21.04
N SER A 187 -6.45 -10.57 -20.31
CA SER A 187 -6.35 -11.01 -18.91
C SER A 187 -6.75 -9.95 -17.87
N LEU A 188 -7.19 -8.75 -18.27
CA LEU A 188 -7.56 -7.67 -17.33
C LEU A 188 -8.62 -8.08 -16.31
N HIS A 189 -9.53 -9.00 -16.67
CA HIS A 189 -10.61 -9.49 -15.81
C HIS A 189 -10.12 -10.26 -14.57
N ARG A 190 -8.86 -10.72 -14.55
CA ARG A 190 -8.25 -11.42 -13.41
C ARG A 190 -7.87 -10.49 -12.26
N ILE A 191 -7.85 -9.18 -12.52
CA ILE A 191 -7.46 -8.16 -11.56
C ILE A 191 -8.70 -7.31 -11.24
N LYS A 192 -8.84 -6.90 -9.98
CA LYS A 192 -9.84 -5.90 -9.60
C LYS A 192 -9.35 -4.51 -10.04
N TRP A 193 -10.23 -3.73 -10.65
CA TRP A 193 -9.90 -2.38 -11.12
C TRP A 193 -10.74 -1.32 -10.44
N THR A 194 -10.10 -0.21 -10.09
CA THR A 194 -10.75 0.92 -9.42
C THR A 194 -10.35 2.27 -10.00
N ASP A 195 -11.20 3.28 -9.82
CA ASP A 195 -10.90 4.67 -10.16
C ASP A 195 -10.47 5.47 -8.92
N ARG A 196 -10.19 6.77 -9.11
CA ARG A 196 -9.84 7.71 -8.04
C ARG A 196 -10.88 7.84 -6.92
N TYR A 197 -12.12 7.37 -7.11
CA TYR A 197 -13.16 7.38 -6.08
C TYR A 197 -13.35 6.02 -5.40
N PHE A 198 -12.43 5.09 -5.66
CA PHE A 198 -12.46 3.72 -5.20
C PHE A 198 -13.72 2.96 -5.65
N GLN A 199 -14.22 3.23 -6.86
CA GLN A 199 -15.36 2.51 -7.45
C GLN A 199 -14.88 1.26 -8.18
N ASP A 200 -15.70 0.21 -8.25
CA ASP A 200 -15.35 -0.98 -9.02
C ASP A 200 -15.62 -0.74 -10.52
N ILE A 201 -14.56 -0.74 -11.31
CA ILE A 201 -14.59 -0.45 -12.75
C ILE A 201 -14.45 -1.75 -13.56
N ASN A 202 -15.21 -1.86 -14.65
CA ASN A 202 -14.99 -2.87 -15.67
C ASN A 202 -13.82 -2.40 -16.55
N PRO A 203 -12.70 -3.13 -16.58
CA PRO A 203 -11.49 -2.68 -17.28
C PRO A 203 -11.61 -2.76 -18.80
N THR A 204 -12.62 -3.43 -19.35
CA THR A 204 -12.86 -3.49 -20.80
C THR A 204 -13.74 -2.34 -21.27
N THR A 205 -14.84 -2.07 -20.55
CA THR A 205 -15.79 -1.01 -20.93
C THR A 205 -15.41 0.36 -20.36
N MET A 206 -14.49 0.40 -19.39
CA MET A 206 -14.12 1.60 -18.62
C MET A 206 -15.30 2.23 -17.88
N GLN A 207 -16.38 1.48 -17.72
CA GLN A 207 -17.55 1.88 -16.96
C GLN A 207 -17.56 1.21 -15.60
N ARG A 208 -18.17 1.88 -14.63
CA ARG A 208 -18.49 1.28 -13.33
C ARG A 208 -19.29 -0.01 -13.52
N LYS A 209 -18.90 -1.08 -12.82
CA LYS A 209 -19.62 -2.36 -12.86
C LYS A 209 -21.07 -2.20 -12.40
N THR A 210 -21.98 -2.97 -13.01
CA THR A 210 -23.37 -3.05 -12.57
C THR A 210 -23.44 -3.44 -11.08
N GLY A 211 -24.27 -2.75 -10.32
CA GLY A 211 -24.40 -2.93 -8.87
C GLY A 211 -23.31 -2.27 -8.01
N ALA A 212 -22.20 -1.82 -8.61
CA ALA A 212 -21.18 -1.10 -7.84
C ALA A 212 -21.69 0.27 -7.40
N ARG A 213 -21.42 0.64 -6.14
CA ARG A 213 -21.88 1.89 -5.56
C ARG A 213 -21.36 3.10 -6.34
N ARG A 214 -22.24 4.07 -6.61
CA ARG A 214 -21.81 5.36 -7.20
C ARG A 214 -21.09 6.14 -6.11
N ARG A 215 -19.90 6.62 -6.41
CA ARG A 215 -19.14 7.56 -5.59
C ARG A 215 -18.80 8.73 -6.49
N ILE A 216 -18.91 9.93 -5.95
CA ILE A 216 -18.60 11.17 -6.65
C ILE A 216 -17.78 12.03 -5.72
N ARG A 217 -17.08 13.01 -6.29
CA ARG A 217 -16.45 14.07 -5.50
C ARG A 217 -17.52 14.79 -4.66
N PRO A 218 -17.28 14.99 -3.36
CA PRO A 218 -18.13 15.79 -2.50
C PRO A 218 -18.38 17.19 -3.07
N VAL A 219 -19.55 17.74 -2.78
CA VAL A 219 -19.86 19.12 -3.11
C VAL A 219 -18.99 20.04 -2.24
N GLY A 220 -18.26 20.97 -2.87
CA GLY A 220 -17.41 21.94 -2.16
C GLY A 220 -15.95 21.52 -1.94
N LEU A 221 -15.50 20.40 -2.54
CA LEU A 221 -14.09 19.98 -2.50
C LEU A 221 -13.32 20.20 -3.80
#